data_AF-K1TKL7-F1
#
_entry.id   AF-K1TKL7-F1
#
_cell.length_a   1.000
_cell.length_b   1.000
_cell.length_c   1.000
_cell.angle_alpha   90.00
_cell.angle_beta   90.00
_cell.angle_gamma   90.00
#
_symmetry.space_group_name_H-M   'P 1'
#
loop_
_entity.id
_entity.type
_entity.pdbx_description
1 polymer ?
#
loop_
_entity_poly.entity_id
_entity_poly.type
_entity_poly.pdbx_seq_one_letter_code
_entity_poly.pdbx_strand_id
1 'polypeptide(L)'
;MASELKELVFKMNKLDCYKRYAMHKMLRDSGVYFGQPPVLDYLSEHGECSQKELSDGINVSPASVAVSVKRMQKSGLITKISDENDLRCNRIA
;
A
#
# COMPACT_ATOMS: atom_id res chain seq x y z
N MET A 1 22.02 27.05 -0.49
CA MET A 1 20.77 26.80 0.25
C MET A 1 19.56 26.56 -0.66
N ALA A 2 18.91 27.57 -1.25
CA ALA A 2 17.66 27.35 -2.01
C ALA A 2 17.85 26.60 -3.35
N SER A 3 19.01 26.77 -4.02
CA SER A 3 19.38 26.04 -5.24
C SER A 3 19.65 24.57 -4.95
N GLU A 4 20.43 24.27 -3.91
CA GLU A 4 20.76 22.91 -3.48
C GLU A 4 19.51 22.14 -3.06
N LEU A 5 18.57 22.77 -2.35
CA LEU A 5 17.30 22.14 -1.98
C LEU A 5 16.46 21.79 -3.22
N LYS A 6 16.40 22.68 -4.22
CA LYS A 6 15.71 22.41 -5.49
C LYS A 6 16.35 21.24 -6.23
N GLU A 7 17.68 21.18 -6.26
CA GLU A 7 18.41 20.08 -6.92
C GLU A 7 18.16 18.75 -6.22
N LEU A 8 18.13 18.73 -4.88
CA LEU A 8 17.82 17.54 -4.10
C LEU A 8 16.39 17.04 -4.39
N VAL A 9 15.40 17.93 -4.35
CA VAL A 9 14.00 17.58 -4.66
C VAL A 9 13.87 17.03 -6.08
N PHE A 10 14.57 17.63 -7.04
CA PHE A 10 14.60 17.12 -8.42
C PHE A 10 15.16 15.69 -8.51
N LYS A 11 16.29 15.43 -7.84
CA LYS A 11 16.90 14.08 -7.78
C LYS A 11 15.96 13.07 -7.10
N MET A 12 15.28 13.46 -6.01
CA MET A 12 14.31 12.61 -5.32
C MET A 12 13.11 12.27 -6.21
N ASN A 13 12.55 13.25 -6.92
CA ASN A 13 11.46 13.01 -7.87
C ASN A 13 11.89 12.09 -9.01
N LYS A 14 13.12 12.27 -9.52
CA LYS A 14 13.67 11.39 -10.57
C LYS A 14 13.85 9.96 -10.06
N LEU A 15 14.35 9.78 -8.85
CA LEU A 15 14.47 8.47 -8.21
C LEU A 15 13.10 7.81 -8.04
N ASP A 16 12.09 8.56 -7.58
CA ASP A 16 10.74 8.06 -7.43
C ASP A 16 10.18 7.57 -8.76
N CYS A 17 10.30 8.35 -9.84
CA CYS A 17 9.91 7.94 -11.19
C CYS A 17 10.57 6.62 -11.64
N TYR A 18 11.88 6.45 -11.42
CA TYR A 18 12.57 5.21 -11.75
C TYR A 18 12.06 4.03 -10.91
N LYS A 19 11.85 4.24 -9.61
CA LYS A 19 11.26 3.23 -8.72
C LYS A 19 9.86 2.83 -9.22
N ARG A 20 9.01 3.79 -9.59
CA ARG A 20 7.67 3.49 -10.13
C ARG A 20 7.74 2.65 -11.40
N TYR A 21 8.61 3.03 -12.33
CA TYR A 21 8.81 2.31 -13.58
C TYR A 21 9.28 0.86 -13.34
N ALA A 22 10.30 0.68 -12.51
CA ALA A 22 10.83 -0.64 -12.18
C ALA A 22 9.76 -1.53 -11.53
N MET A 23 9.04 -1.01 -10.53
CA MET A 23 7.96 -1.74 -9.86
C MET A 23 6.84 -2.13 -10.82
N HIS A 24 6.40 -1.20 -11.67
CA HIS A 24 5.37 -1.49 -12.68
C HIS A 24 5.83 -2.57 -13.67
N LYS A 25 7.12 -2.59 -14.03
CA LYS A 25 7.67 -3.63 -14.90
C LYS A 25 7.71 -4.99 -14.20
N MET A 26 8.11 -5.04 -12.94
CA MET A 26 8.24 -6.28 -12.16
C MET A 26 6.87 -6.90 -11.81
N LEU A 27 5.86 -6.07 -11.56
CA LEU A 27 4.52 -6.51 -11.14
C LEU A 27 3.52 -6.65 -12.29
N ARG A 28 3.95 -6.44 -13.54
CA ARG A 28 3.08 -6.41 -14.72
C ARG A 28 2.16 -7.64 -14.80
N ASP A 29 2.71 -8.82 -14.52
CA ASP A 29 2.03 -10.09 -14.72
C ASP A 29 1.54 -10.73 -13.40
N SER A 30 1.74 -10.05 -12.25
CA SER A 30 1.34 -10.56 -10.93
C SER A 30 -0.08 -10.15 -10.52
N GLY A 31 -0.74 -9.29 -11.31
CA GLY A 31 -2.03 -8.71 -10.94
C GLY A 31 -1.95 -7.66 -9.82
N VAL A 32 -0.74 -7.34 -9.33
CA VAL A 32 -0.49 -6.37 -8.27
C VAL A 32 -0.22 -4.99 -8.87
N TYR A 33 -1.08 -4.02 -8.53
CA TYR A 33 -0.95 -2.64 -8.97
C TYR A 33 0.09 -1.86 -8.17
N PHE A 34 0.63 -0.82 -8.81
CA PHE A 34 1.52 0.13 -8.14
C PHE A 34 0.88 0.72 -6.88
N GLY A 35 1.58 0.63 -5.74
CA GLY A 35 1.10 1.07 -4.42
C GLY A 35 0.41 0.00 -3.58
N GLN A 36 0.16 -1.19 -4.12
CA GLN A 36 -0.32 -2.36 -3.37
C GLN A 36 0.78 -3.17 -2.66
N PRO A 37 2.05 -3.20 -3.11
CA PRO A 37 3.11 -3.95 -2.41
C PRO A 37 3.24 -3.60 -0.93
N PRO A 38 3.21 -2.33 -0.49
CA PRO A 38 3.26 -2.01 0.95
C PRO A 38 2.16 -2.69 1.77
N VAL A 39 0.97 -2.90 1.19
CA VAL A 39 -0.12 -3.61 1.88
C VAL A 39 0.21 -5.09 2.03
N LEU A 40 0.70 -5.72 0.97
CA LEU A 40 1.08 -7.14 0.99
C LEU A 40 2.28 -7.40 1.90
N ASP A 41 3.28 -6.52 1.86
CA ASP A 41 4.47 -6.59 2.73
C ASP A 41 4.05 -6.48 4.21
N TYR A 42 3.20 -5.50 4.54
CA TYR A 42 2.70 -5.33 5.91
C TYR A 42 1.93 -6.55 6.42
N LEU A 43 1.01 -7.09 5.60
CA LEU A 43 0.25 -8.30 5.93
C LEU A 43 1.17 -9.53 6.06
N SER A 44 2.20 -9.64 5.21
CA SER A 44 3.18 -10.74 5.29
C SER A 44 4.00 -10.70 6.58
N GLU A 45 4.27 -9.51 7.12
CA GLU A 45 5.06 -9.32 8.33
C GLU A 45 4.22 -9.42 9.62
N HIS A 46 2.98 -8.92 9.59
CA HIS A 46 2.15 -8.74 10.79
C HIS A 46 0.94 -9.69 10.84
N GLY A 47 0.68 -10.44 9.76
CA GLY A 47 -0.52 -11.24 9.62
C GLY A 47 -1.76 -10.38 9.42
N GLU A 48 -2.90 -10.90 9.85
CA GLU A 48 -4.19 -10.23 9.68
C GLU A 48 -4.25 -8.92 10.48
N CYS A 49 -4.73 -7.84 9.87
CA CYS A 49 -4.80 -6.54 10.54
C CYS A 49 -6.09 -5.79 10.22
N SER A 50 -6.45 -4.82 11.06
CA SER A 50 -7.51 -3.86 10.74
C SER A 50 -7.05 -2.86 9.67
N GLN A 51 -8.00 -2.17 9.04
CA GLN A 51 -7.69 -1.07 8.11
C GLN A 51 -6.92 0.07 8.78
N LYS A 52 -7.12 0.29 10.08
CA LYS A 52 -6.46 1.35 10.84
C LYS A 52 -5.00 0.99 11.11
N GLU A 53 -4.74 -0.22 11.60
CA GLU A 53 -3.37 -0.71 11.81
C GLU A 53 -2.59 -0.70 10.50
N LEU A 54 -3.22 -1.12 9.40
CA LEU A 54 -2.63 -1.04 8.08
C LEU A 54 -2.28 0.39 7.69
N SER A 55 -3.21 1.35 7.83
CA SER A 55 -2.97 2.75 7.45
C SER A 55 -1.85 3.39 8.26
N ASP A 56 -1.81 3.10 9.56
CA ASP A 56 -0.79 3.60 10.46
C ASP A 56 0.58 2.97 10.14
N GLY A 57 0.60 1.66 9.88
CA GLY A 57 1.81 0.89 9.57
C GLY A 57 2.50 1.29 8.27
N ILE A 58 1.74 1.58 7.21
CA ILE A 58 2.31 2.01 5.92
C ILE A 58 2.32 3.53 5.73
N ASN A 59 1.97 4.29 6.77
CA ASN A 59 1.98 5.77 6.81
C ASN A 59 1.17 6.43 5.69
N VAL A 60 -0.07 5.98 5.46
CA VAL A 60 -0.98 6.62 4.50
C VAL A 60 -2.33 6.89 5.14
N SER A 61 -3.15 7.75 4.51
CA SER A 61 -4.46 8.07 5.07
C SER A 61 -5.40 6.85 5.10
N PRO A 62 -6.31 6.75 6.09
CA PRO A 62 -7.32 5.70 6.12
C PRO A 62 -8.16 5.63 4.83
N ALA A 63 -8.46 6.79 4.22
CA ALA A 63 -9.19 6.85 2.95
C ALA A 63 -8.39 6.22 1.79
N SER A 64 -7.07 6.47 1.73
CA SER A 64 -6.19 5.88 0.74
C SER A 64 -6.10 4.36 0.89
N VAL A 65 -5.96 3.86 2.13
CA VAL A 65 -5.98 2.42 2.42
C VAL A 65 -7.32 1.81 2.03
N ALA A 66 -8.45 2.42 2.40
CA ALA A 66 -9.77 1.89 2.11
C ALA A 66 -10.00 1.68 0.60
N VAL A 67 -9.58 2.64 -0.23
CA VAL A 67 -9.65 2.53 -1.70
C VAL A 67 -8.72 1.42 -2.22
N SER A 68 -7.51 1.31 -1.69
CA SER A 68 -6.56 0.25 -2.08
C SER A 68 -7.09 -1.14 -1.73
N VAL A 69 -7.53 -1.33 -0.48
CA VAL A 69 -8.08 -2.58 0.04
C VAL A 69 -9.30 -3.03 -0.75
N LYS A 70 -10.23 -2.11 -1.05
CA LYS A 70 -11.42 -2.45 -1.87
C LYS A 70 -11.05 -2.98 -3.25
N ARG A 71 -10.03 -2.40 -3.88
CA ARG A 71 -9.54 -2.82 -5.19
C ARG A 71 -8.80 -4.16 -5.12
N MET A 72 -7.94 -4.33 -4.12
CA MET A 72 -7.19 -5.57 -3.89
C MET A 72 -8.13 -6.75 -3.58
N GLN A 73 -9.20 -6.50 -2.82
CA GLN A 73 -10.23 -7.49 -2.57
C GLN A 73 -10.96 -7.90 -3.86
N LYS A 74 -11.32 -6.92 -4.71
CA LYS A 74 -11.95 -7.19 -6.01
C LYS A 74 -11.04 -7.99 -6.95
N SER A 75 -9.72 -7.82 -6.86
CA SER A 75 -8.76 -8.59 -7.65
C SER A 75 -8.36 -9.92 -7.01
N GLY A 76 -8.93 -10.28 -5.85
CA GLY A 76 -8.63 -11.53 -5.16
C GLY A 76 -7.26 -11.59 -4.48
N LEU A 77 -6.60 -10.44 -4.28
CA LEU A 77 -5.28 -10.38 -3.63
C LEU A 77 -5.37 -10.43 -2.11
N ILE A 78 -6.50 -9.97 -1.54
CA ILE A 78 -6.78 -9.98 -0.11
C ILE A 78 -8.25 -10.30 0.12
N THR A 79 -8.58 -10.67 1.34
CA THR A 79 -9.92 -10.95 1.83
C THR A 79 -10.23 -10.08 3.03
N LYS A 80 -11.52 -9.87 3.28
CA LYS A 80 -12.01 -9.27 4.52
C LYS A 80 -12.67 -10.35 5.34
N ILE A 81 -12.19 -10.53 6.56
CA ILE A 81 -12.72 -11.46 7.54
C ILE A 81 -13.47 -10.64 8.58
N SER A 82 -14.71 -10.98 8.86
CA SER A 82 -15.45 -10.36 9.95
C SER A 82 -14.83 -10.78 11.28
N ASP A 83 -14.57 -9.81 12.16
CA ASP A 83 -14.06 -10.12 13.49
C ASP A 83 -15.18 -10.78 14.31
N GLU A 84 -14.89 -11.95 14.89
CA GLU A 84 -15.86 -12.70 15.70
C GLU A 84 -16.25 -11.95 16.99
N ASN A 85 -15.39 -11.04 17.46
CA ASN A 85 -15.61 -10.26 18.69
C ASN A 85 -16.25 -8.89 18.41
N ASP A 86 -16.11 -8.36 17.19
CA ASP A 86 -16.73 -7.11 16.77
C ASP A 86 -17.07 -7.13 15.28
N LEU A 87 -18.34 -7.40 14.97
CA LEU A 87 -18.86 -7.44 13.61
C LEU A 87 -18.76 -6.09 12.86
N ARG A 88 -18.42 -4.99 13.54
CA ARG A 88 -18.14 -3.69 12.92
C ARG A 88 -16.70 -3.58 12.43
N CYS A 89 -15.81 -4.43 12.93
CA CYS A 89 -14.42 -4.53 12.54
C CYS A 89 -14.24 -5.67 11.52
N ASN A 90 -13.63 -5.35 10.39
CA ASN A 90 -13.20 -6.35 9.43
C ASN A 90 -11.67 -6.38 9.44
N ARG A 91 -11.11 -7.58 9.59
CA ARG A 91 -9.69 -7.84 9.42
C ARG A 91 -9.38 -8.06 7.95
N ILE A 92 -8.22 -7.63 7.53
CA ILE A 92 -7.66 -7.84 6.20
C ILE A 92 -6.72 -9.04 6.31
N ALA A 93 -6.88 -10.01 5.42
CA ALA A 93 -6.02 -11.18 5.28
C ALA A 93 -5.61 -11.37 3.83
#